data_AF-A0AA36IL93-F1
#
_entry.id   AF-A0AA36IL93-F1
#
_cell.length_a   1.000
_cell.length_b   1.000
_cell.length_c   1.000
_cell.angle_alpha   90.00
_cell.angle_beta   90.00
_cell.angle_gamma   90.00
#
_symmetry.space_group_name_H-M   'P 1'
#
loop_
_entity.id
_entity.type
_entity.pdbx_description
1 polymer ?
#
loop_
_entity_poly.entity_id
_entity_poly.type
_entity_poly.pdbx_seq_one_letter_code
_entity_poly.pdbx_strand_id
1 'polypeptide(L)'
;MEPGAPKCWALCRLRGLQQQRHLNGARGQLLRPTEGGRWLVRTGADVHAVRAENFSVAAEEVPEPLRRIWASAVASCGFLLLELARSGGTRQLTACLVPLNLPFWALLTLACSLYLQAPLQGPVAPPALGCWRQGCGVQSLLLVVLLRLHQNLVLEPFVGGPAVAKIGAAGYLASFGLGLQSLGPEASAAHVLGNIWFLLGAYCHAWIFEAHFSGHLCQCLLAQSWFFRQGLMHRQLLFSGAPYAGCFFILFVVRRERNLRVRMEAAKMDVEYSLEVFLVEPLRFCQRLALVYIMVYFATYAMDLWIAFEY
;
A
#
# COMPACT_ATOMS: atom_id res chain seq x y z
N MET A 1 24.93 27.75 1.31
CA MET A 1 24.96 26.28 1.42
C MET A 1 24.94 25.73 0.02
N GLU A 2 25.91 24.89 -0.35
CA GLU A 2 25.87 24.22 -1.64
C GLU A 2 24.64 23.30 -1.71
N PRO A 3 23.86 23.35 -2.81
CA PRO A 3 22.80 22.37 -3.03
C PRO A 3 23.41 20.97 -3.08
N GLY A 4 23.00 20.09 -2.15
CA GLY A 4 23.55 18.73 -2.00
C GLY A 4 24.33 18.49 -0.71
N ALA A 5 24.58 19.52 0.11
CA ALA A 5 25.20 19.30 1.41
C ALA A 5 24.28 18.49 2.35
N PRO A 6 24.79 17.45 3.04
CA PRO A 6 23.99 16.68 4.00
C PRO A 6 23.48 17.59 5.12
N LYS A 7 22.19 17.47 5.48
CA LYS A 7 21.60 18.21 6.59
C LYS A 7 21.69 17.41 7.88
N CYS A 8 21.92 18.08 9.02
CA CYS A 8 21.75 17.46 10.33
C CYS A 8 20.34 16.89 10.48
N TRP A 9 20.25 15.79 11.22
CA TRP A 9 19.07 14.96 11.44
C TRP A 9 18.53 14.23 10.20
N ALA A 10 19.17 14.39 9.04
CA ALA A 10 18.81 13.61 7.86
C ALA A 10 19.14 12.13 8.06
N LEU A 11 18.26 11.27 7.58
CA LEU A 11 18.50 9.84 7.57
C LEU A 11 19.45 9.48 6.44
N CYS A 12 20.32 8.51 6.71
CA CYS A 12 21.32 8.03 5.79
C CYS A 12 21.46 6.51 5.87
N ARG A 13 22.09 5.94 4.85
CA ARG A 13 22.52 4.55 4.83
C ARG A 13 24.03 4.49 4.71
N LEU A 14 24.63 3.65 5.56
CA LEU A 14 26.06 3.41 5.59
C LEU A 14 26.46 2.44 4.46
N ARG A 15 27.60 2.70 3.81
CA ARG A 15 28.14 1.87 2.73
C ARG A 15 29.66 2.02 2.62
N GLY A 16 30.32 1.02 2.06
CA GLY A 16 31.77 1.06 1.81
C GLY A 16 32.65 1.11 3.06
N LEU A 17 32.12 0.86 4.26
CA LEU A 17 32.89 0.78 5.50
C LEU A 17 33.79 -0.44 5.46
N GLN A 18 35.11 -0.23 5.51
CA GLN A 18 36.07 -1.33 5.46
C GLN A 18 36.32 -2.00 6.81
N GLN A 19 36.34 -1.22 7.90
CA GLN A 19 36.62 -1.70 9.26
C GLN A 19 35.36 -2.23 9.97
N GLN A 20 34.21 -1.57 9.74
CA GLN A 20 32.94 -1.95 10.34
C GLN A 20 32.00 -2.50 9.27
N ARG A 21 32.40 -3.60 8.60
CA ARG A 21 31.65 -4.15 7.46
C ARG A 21 30.23 -4.57 7.81
N HIS A 22 29.98 -4.96 9.07
CA HIS A 22 28.66 -5.31 9.57
C HIS A 22 27.68 -4.12 9.58
N LEU A 23 28.20 -2.88 9.57
CA LEU A 23 27.38 -1.67 9.46
C LEU A 23 27.07 -1.30 8.01
N ASN A 24 27.65 -1.97 7.00
CA ASN A 24 27.29 -1.69 5.61
C ASN A 24 25.84 -2.09 5.35
N GLY A 25 25.05 -1.16 4.81
CA GLY A 25 23.61 -1.28 4.64
C GLY A 25 22.80 -0.84 5.86
N ALA A 26 23.44 -0.65 7.03
CA ALA A 26 22.81 -0.15 8.23
C ALA A 26 22.35 1.30 8.06
N ARG A 27 21.27 1.64 8.75
CA ARG A 27 20.67 2.98 8.72
C ARG A 27 21.21 3.80 9.87
N GLY A 28 21.34 5.08 9.63
CA GLY A 28 21.58 6.00 10.72
C GLY A 28 21.05 7.39 10.49
N GLN A 29 21.07 8.17 11.55
CA GLN A 29 20.70 9.58 11.53
C GLN A 29 21.97 10.41 11.59
N LEU A 30 22.17 11.29 10.62
CA LEU A 30 23.24 12.28 10.66
C LEU A 30 22.98 13.22 11.84
N LEU A 31 23.90 13.31 12.79
CA LEU A 31 23.74 14.18 13.95
C LEU A 31 24.38 15.54 13.66
N ARG A 32 25.68 15.53 13.38
CA ARG A 32 26.49 16.72 13.09
C ARG A 32 27.78 16.34 12.39
N PRO A 33 28.39 17.25 11.61
CA PRO A 33 29.76 17.11 11.16
C PRO A 33 30.73 17.23 12.35
N THR A 34 31.85 16.53 12.25
CA THR A 34 33.01 16.63 13.14
C THR A 34 34.03 17.58 12.51
N GLU A 35 34.95 18.10 13.32
CA GLU A 35 36.03 18.97 12.83
C GLU A 35 36.93 18.29 11.79
N GLY A 36 37.04 16.95 11.83
CA GLY A 36 37.82 16.15 10.88
C GLY A 36 37.09 15.79 9.58
N GLY A 37 35.99 16.46 9.23
CA GLY A 37 35.24 16.23 7.99
C GLY A 37 34.43 14.93 7.93
N ARG A 38 34.33 14.20 9.05
CA ARG A 38 33.42 13.05 9.21
C ARG A 38 32.08 13.50 9.76
N TRP A 39 31.04 12.71 9.56
CA TRP A 39 29.74 12.89 10.19
C TRP A 39 29.55 11.93 11.35
N LEU A 40 29.02 12.44 12.46
CA LEU A 40 28.49 11.58 13.51
C LEU A 40 27.15 11.03 13.05
N VAL A 41 27.07 9.71 12.97
CA VAL A 41 25.90 8.97 12.53
C VAL A 41 25.43 8.08 13.67
N ARG A 42 24.18 8.25 14.10
CA ARG A 42 23.57 7.38 15.09
C ARG A 42 22.94 6.17 14.41
N THR A 43 23.34 4.97 14.77
CA THR A 43 22.75 3.71 14.29
C THR A 43 22.24 2.90 15.49
N GLY A 44 20.92 2.92 15.71
CA GLY A 44 20.36 2.39 16.96
C GLY A 44 20.84 3.19 18.18
N ALA A 45 21.41 2.51 19.17
CA ALA A 45 21.98 3.13 20.36
C ALA A 45 23.40 3.69 20.14
N ASP A 46 24.10 3.22 19.10
CA ASP A 46 25.49 3.55 18.87
C ASP A 46 25.67 4.80 18.02
N VAL A 47 26.79 5.49 18.21
CA VAL A 47 27.20 6.66 17.41
C VAL A 47 28.55 6.38 16.77
N HIS A 48 28.63 6.56 15.46
CA HIS A 48 29.82 6.30 14.65
C HIS A 48 30.26 7.54 13.88
N ALA A 49 31.57 7.74 13.75
CA ALA A 49 32.14 8.80 12.93
C ALA A 49 32.44 8.29 11.51
N VAL A 50 31.59 8.64 10.55
CA VAL A 50 31.58 8.10 9.19
C VAL A 50 31.93 9.19 8.17
N ARG A 51 32.76 8.89 7.17
CA ARG A 51 33.06 9.85 6.09
C ARG A 51 31.86 10.06 5.17
N ALA A 52 31.75 11.23 4.54
CA ALA A 52 30.68 11.54 3.59
C ALA A 52 30.55 10.51 2.45
N GLU A 53 31.67 10.01 1.93
CA GLU A 53 31.73 8.96 0.91
C GLU A 53 31.14 7.61 1.37
N ASN A 54 31.08 7.38 2.68
CA ASN A 54 30.62 6.14 3.29
C ASN A 54 29.14 6.17 3.71
N PHE A 55 28.38 7.18 3.29
CA PHE A 55 26.93 7.15 3.42
C PHE A 55 26.23 7.75 2.21
N SER A 56 24.93 7.46 2.09
CA SER A 56 24.01 8.13 1.16
C SER A 56 22.82 8.69 1.94
N VAL A 57 22.42 9.92 1.66
CA VAL A 57 21.28 10.55 2.32
C VAL A 57 19.98 10.01 1.73
N ALA A 58 19.00 9.67 2.58
CA ALA A 58 17.72 9.09 2.20
C ALA A 58 16.92 9.91 1.16
N ALA A 59 17.04 11.25 1.17
CA ALA A 59 16.38 12.12 0.20
C ALA A 59 16.93 11.95 -1.23
N GLU A 60 18.14 11.43 -1.39
CA GLU A 60 18.78 11.15 -2.66
C GLU A 60 18.53 9.73 -3.16
N GLU A 61 17.92 8.85 -2.34
CA GLU A 61 17.65 7.46 -2.73
C GLU A 61 16.52 7.33 -3.76
N VAL A 62 15.64 8.35 -3.92
CA VAL A 62 14.62 8.35 -4.97
C VAL A 62 15.09 9.20 -6.16
N PRO A 63 15.46 8.58 -7.30
CA PRO A 63 15.92 9.30 -8.48
C PRO A 63 14.90 10.38 -8.88
N GLU A 64 15.40 11.58 -9.19
CA GLU A 64 14.59 12.70 -9.67
C GLU A 64 13.65 12.33 -10.85
N PRO A 65 14.07 11.53 -11.85
CA PRO A 65 13.17 11.05 -12.91
C PRO A 65 11.98 10.27 -12.37
N LEU A 66 12.21 9.41 -11.35
CA LEU A 66 11.17 8.59 -10.73
C LEU A 66 10.15 9.47 -10.00
N ARG A 67 10.62 10.52 -9.30
CA ARG A 67 9.75 11.50 -8.63
C ARG A 67 8.88 12.26 -9.62
N ARG A 68 9.43 12.66 -10.77
CA ARG A 68 8.68 13.35 -11.83
C ARG A 68 7.66 12.44 -12.52
N ILE A 69 8.03 11.19 -12.80
CA ILE A 69 7.11 10.18 -13.32
C ILE A 69 5.96 10.04 -12.33
N TRP A 70 6.25 9.86 -11.03
CA TRP A 70 5.22 9.74 -10.00
C TRP A 70 4.29 10.96 -9.96
N ALA A 71 4.83 12.17 -9.89
CA ALA A 71 4.03 13.40 -9.85
C ALA A 71 3.14 13.55 -11.11
N SER A 72 3.69 13.29 -12.29
CA SER A 72 2.96 13.35 -13.57
C SER A 72 1.84 12.32 -13.61
N ALA A 73 2.12 11.14 -13.07
CA ALA A 73 1.19 10.06 -12.99
C ALA A 73 0.04 10.48 -12.03
N VAL A 74 0.33 10.97 -10.82
CA VAL A 74 -0.70 11.41 -9.86
C VAL A 74 -1.58 12.52 -10.44
N ALA A 75 -0.98 13.48 -11.15
CA ALA A 75 -1.72 14.54 -11.85
C ALA A 75 -2.63 13.97 -12.95
N SER A 76 -2.14 12.99 -13.72
CA SER A 76 -2.92 12.31 -14.76
C SER A 76 -4.09 11.53 -14.18
N CYS A 77 -3.90 10.83 -13.05
CA CYS A 77 -4.98 10.20 -12.30
C CYS A 77 -5.99 11.25 -11.84
N GLY A 78 -5.56 12.32 -11.17
CA GLY A 78 -6.45 13.41 -10.74
C GLY A 78 -7.28 13.98 -11.89
N PHE A 79 -6.66 14.21 -13.05
CA PHE A 79 -7.33 14.66 -14.26
C PHE A 79 -8.37 13.67 -14.79
N LEU A 80 -8.02 12.38 -14.89
CA LEU A 80 -8.94 11.33 -15.34
C LEU A 80 -10.12 11.18 -14.38
N LEU A 81 -9.90 11.25 -13.07
CA LEU A 81 -10.94 11.22 -12.05
C LEU A 81 -11.88 12.43 -12.17
N LEU A 82 -11.33 13.62 -12.41
CA LEU A 82 -12.09 14.86 -12.64
C LEU A 82 -12.92 14.81 -13.92
N GLU A 83 -12.36 14.37 -15.05
CA GLU A 83 -13.11 14.21 -16.30
C GLU A 83 -14.20 13.15 -16.19
N LEU A 84 -13.94 12.09 -15.43
CA LEU A 84 -14.92 11.03 -15.22
C LEU A 84 -16.07 11.49 -14.32
N ALA A 85 -15.77 12.24 -13.26
CA ALA A 85 -16.77 12.91 -12.44
C ALA A 85 -17.58 13.94 -13.26
N ARG A 86 -16.91 14.74 -14.11
CA ARG A 86 -17.53 15.75 -14.97
C ARG A 86 -18.45 15.14 -16.02
N SER A 87 -18.09 13.99 -16.59
CA SER A 87 -18.88 13.30 -17.61
C SER A 87 -19.98 12.40 -17.05
N GLY A 88 -20.09 12.28 -15.73
CA GLY A 88 -21.05 11.38 -15.09
C GLY A 88 -20.88 9.91 -15.48
N GLY A 89 -19.72 9.52 -16.02
CA GLY A 89 -19.46 8.16 -16.52
C GLY A 89 -20.05 7.83 -17.89
N THR A 90 -20.63 8.79 -18.61
CA THR A 90 -21.41 8.52 -19.85
C THR A 90 -20.60 8.43 -21.14
N ARG A 91 -19.34 8.90 -21.15
CA ARG A 91 -18.47 8.79 -22.35
C ARG A 91 -17.84 7.40 -22.42
N GLN A 92 -18.32 6.56 -23.36
CA GLN A 92 -17.83 5.20 -23.62
C GLN A 92 -16.29 5.12 -23.65
N LEU A 93 -15.62 6.04 -24.34
CA LEU A 93 -14.16 6.00 -24.50
C LEU A 93 -13.42 6.21 -23.16
N THR A 94 -13.91 7.12 -22.31
CA THR A 94 -13.37 7.33 -20.96
C THR A 94 -13.71 6.17 -20.03
N ALA A 95 -14.93 5.63 -20.13
CA ALA A 95 -15.38 4.47 -19.36
C ALA A 95 -14.58 3.19 -19.69
N CYS A 96 -14.19 2.98 -20.94
CA CYS A 96 -13.39 1.81 -21.36
C CYS A 96 -11.90 1.94 -21.01
N LEU A 97 -11.35 3.16 -21.05
CA LEU A 97 -9.94 3.38 -20.75
C LEU A 97 -9.61 3.28 -19.26
N VAL A 98 -10.56 3.56 -18.38
CA VAL A 98 -10.36 3.53 -16.92
C VAL A 98 -10.04 2.11 -16.40
N PRO A 99 -10.81 1.05 -16.71
CA PRO A 99 -10.49 -0.32 -16.30
C PRO A 99 -9.26 -0.91 -16.97
N LEU A 100 -8.83 -0.41 -18.14
CA LEU A 100 -7.57 -0.84 -18.77
C LEU A 100 -6.35 -0.15 -18.13
N ASN A 101 -6.48 1.13 -17.79
CA ASN A 101 -5.40 1.89 -17.17
C ASN A 101 -5.24 1.55 -15.69
N LEU A 102 -6.30 1.16 -14.97
CA LEU A 102 -6.27 0.87 -13.53
C LEU A 102 -5.36 -0.29 -13.11
N PRO A 103 -5.36 -1.46 -13.77
CA PRO A 103 -4.45 -2.55 -13.49
C PRO A 103 -3.01 -2.15 -13.78
N PHE A 104 -2.76 -1.48 -14.91
CA PHE A 104 -1.44 -0.93 -15.25
C PHE A 104 -0.96 0.04 -14.15
N TRP A 105 -1.87 0.87 -13.65
CA TRP A 105 -1.62 1.82 -12.59
C TRP A 105 -1.38 1.20 -11.23
N ALA A 106 -2.18 0.21 -10.84
CA ALA A 106 -1.98 -0.56 -9.63
C ALA A 106 -0.64 -1.28 -9.68
N LEU A 107 -0.32 -1.93 -10.81
CA LEU A 107 0.94 -2.62 -11.05
C LEU A 107 2.14 -1.65 -11.04
N LEU A 108 2.02 -0.47 -11.66
CA LEU A 108 3.08 0.53 -11.69
C LEU A 108 3.31 1.12 -10.30
N THR A 109 2.24 1.49 -9.59
CA THR A 109 2.33 2.02 -8.22
C THR A 109 2.95 0.98 -7.29
N LEU A 110 2.59 -0.29 -7.47
CA LEU A 110 3.12 -1.40 -6.69
C LEU A 110 4.56 -1.73 -7.05
N ALA A 111 4.91 -1.79 -8.34
CA ALA A 111 6.28 -1.99 -8.82
C ALA A 111 7.19 -0.86 -8.34
N CYS A 112 6.71 0.39 -8.38
CA CYS A 112 7.42 1.53 -7.81
C CYS A 112 7.50 1.43 -6.29
N SER A 113 6.44 1.00 -5.59
CA SER A 113 6.47 0.80 -4.14
C SER A 113 7.43 -0.33 -3.73
N LEU A 114 7.46 -1.43 -4.47
CA LEU A 114 8.36 -2.57 -4.29
C LEU A 114 9.80 -2.21 -4.66
N TYR A 115 10.00 -1.43 -5.72
CA TYR A 115 11.31 -0.91 -6.11
C TYR A 115 11.83 0.09 -5.08
N LEU A 116 10.96 0.96 -4.57
CA LEU A 116 11.27 1.81 -3.43
C LEU A 116 11.48 1.00 -2.16
N GLN A 117 10.87 -0.19 -2.03
CA GLN A 117 11.08 -1.16 -0.94
C GLN A 117 12.28 -2.10 -1.12
N ALA A 118 12.83 -2.27 -2.31
CA ALA A 118 14.00 -3.10 -2.56
C ALA A 118 15.26 -2.58 -1.83
N PRO A 119 15.53 -1.26 -1.77
CA PRO A 119 16.50 -0.72 -0.83
C PRO A 119 15.99 -0.75 0.62
N LEU A 120 14.73 -1.11 0.93
CA LEU A 120 14.13 -1.06 2.27
C LEU A 120 14.17 -2.39 3.06
N GLN A 121 15.25 -3.17 3.01
CA GLN A 121 15.47 -4.26 4.00
C GLN A 121 15.75 -3.75 5.45
N GLY A 122 15.04 -2.72 5.92
CA GLY A 122 15.11 -2.08 7.26
C GLY A 122 14.06 -0.93 7.43
N PRO A 123 14.05 -0.14 8.53
CA PRO A 123 12.99 0.84 8.86
C PRO A 123 12.90 2.07 7.93
N VAL A 124 11.83 2.16 7.13
CA VAL A 124 11.61 3.01 5.94
C VAL A 124 12.13 4.45 6.06
N ALA A 125 12.91 4.88 5.06
CA ALA A 125 13.34 6.27 4.94
C ALA A 125 12.13 7.21 4.71
N PRO A 126 12.03 8.38 5.38
CA PRO A 126 10.89 9.29 5.31
C PRO A 126 10.43 9.66 3.90
N PRO A 127 11.32 9.86 2.90
CA PRO A 127 10.90 10.16 1.53
C PRO A 127 10.15 9.00 0.86
N ALA A 128 10.62 7.77 1.08
CA ALA A 128 9.95 6.57 0.57
C ALA A 128 8.61 6.34 1.30
N LEU A 129 8.55 6.65 2.59
CA LEU A 129 7.30 6.62 3.37
C LEU A 129 6.29 7.66 2.86
N GLY A 130 6.76 8.85 2.48
CA GLY A 130 5.94 9.89 1.86
C GLY A 130 5.35 9.44 0.51
N CYS A 131 6.18 8.85 -0.35
CA CYS A 131 5.74 8.30 -1.64
C CYS A 131 4.72 7.18 -1.45
N TRP A 132 4.98 6.26 -0.53
CA TRP A 132 4.05 5.18 -0.16
C TRP A 132 2.69 5.73 0.28
N ARG A 133 2.68 6.68 1.23
CA ARG A 133 1.44 7.30 1.72
C ARG A 133 0.67 8.00 0.60
N GLN A 134 1.37 8.76 -0.24
CA GLN A 134 0.77 9.38 -1.42
C GLN A 134 0.19 8.31 -2.37
N GLY A 135 0.89 7.20 -2.56
CA GLY A 135 0.42 6.04 -3.32
C GLY A 135 -0.89 5.48 -2.76
N CYS A 136 -0.96 5.21 -1.45
CA CYS A 136 -2.18 4.75 -0.78
C CYS A 136 -3.33 5.75 -0.92
N GLY A 137 -3.07 7.05 -0.76
CA GLY A 137 -4.08 8.10 -0.93
C GLY A 137 -4.62 8.16 -2.37
N VAL A 138 -3.74 8.06 -3.36
CA VAL A 138 -4.12 8.02 -4.78
C VAL A 138 -4.90 6.75 -5.11
N GLN A 139 -4.47 5.59 -4.60
CA GLN A 139 -5.18 4.33 -4.75
C GLN A 139 -6.57 4.39 -4.10
N SER A 140 -6.71 5.02 -2.94
CA SER A 140 -8.01 5.27 -2.31
C SER A 140 -8.92 6.09 -3.23
N LEU A 141 -8.45 7.23 -3.74
CA LEU A 141 -9.24 8.06 -4.65
C LEU A 141 -9.63 7.31 -5.95
N LEU A 142 -8.70 6.56 -6.52
CA LEU A 142 -8.94 5.71 -7.68
C LEU A 142 -10.01 4.66 -7.39
N LEU A 143 -9.96 4.03 -6.21
CA LEU A 143 -10.94 3.04 -5.80
C LEU A 143 -12.34 3.66 -5.63
N VAL A 144 -12.46 4.84 -5.02
CA VAL A 144 -13.75 5.58 -4.92
C VAL A 144 -14.38 5.77 -6.29
N VAL A 145 -13.59 6.21 -7.28
CA VAL A 145 -14.12 6.46 -8.62
C VAL A 145 -14.46 5.19 -9.35
N LEU A 146 -13.62 4.16 -9.24
CA LEU A 146 -13.91 2.87 -9.85
C LEU A 146 -15.14 2.22 -9.21
N LEU A 147 -15.36 2.38 -7.90
CA LEU A 147 -16.59 1.98 -7.23
C LEU A 147 -17.80 2.72 -7.80
N ARG A 148 -17.69 4.03 -8.02
CA ARG A 148 -18.78 4.82 -8.60
C ARG A 148 -19.11 4.39 -10.04
N LEU A 149 -18.09 4.13 -10.85
CA LEU A 149 -18.26 3.57 -12.19
C LEU A 149 -18.92 2.20 -12.14
N HIS A 150 -18.41 1.32 -11.28
CA HIS A 150 -18.95 -0.01 -11.11
C HIS A 150 -20.41 0.03 -10.64
N GLN A 151 -20.76 0.93 -9.71
CA GLN A 151 -22.15 1.15 -9.30
C GLN A 151 -23.04 1.52 -10.49
N ASN A 152 -22.65 2.53 -11.26
CA ASN A 152 -23.50 3.07 -12.32
C ASN A 152 -23.55 2.19 -13.57
N LEU A 153 -22.41 1.59 -13.96
CA LEU A 153 -22.27 0.85 -15.22
C LEU A 153 -22.52 -0.65 -15.07
N VAL A 154 -22.25 -1.22 -13.89
CA VAL A 154 -22.31 -2.67 -13.67
C VAL A 154 -23.40 -3.04 -12.67
N LEU A 155 -23.54 -2.32 -11.55
CA LEU A 155 -24.49 -2.74 -10.52
C LEU A 155 -25.91 -2.26 -10.81
N GLU A 156 -26.13 -0.98 -11.11
CA GLU A 156 -27.49 -0.44 -11.34
C GLU A 156 -28.27 -1.17 -12.45
N PRO A 157 -27.68 -1.55 -13.60
CA PRO A 157 -28.44 -2.23 -14.64
C PRO A 157 -28.80 -3.68 -14.30
N PHE A 158 -28.06 -4.32 -13.40
CA PHE A 158 -28.15 -5.77 -13.14
C PHE A 158 -28.68 -6.09 -11.73
N VAL A 159 -28.61 -5.14 -10.80
CA VAL A 159 -28.91 -5.30 -9.38
C VAL A 159 -29.82 -4.17 -8.94
N GLY A 160 -30.92 -4.50 -8.26
CA GLY A 160 -31.85 -3.51 -7.74
C GLY A 160 -31.20 -2.53 -6.75
N GLY A 161 -31.71 -1.31 -6.70
CA GLY A 161 -31.13 -0.17 -5.94
C GLY A 161 -30.69 -0.46 -4.50
N PRO A 162 -31.45 -1.20 -3.66
CA PRO A 162 -31.04 -1.49 -2.28
C PRO A 162 -29.75 -2.32 -2.18
N ALA A 163 -29.51 -3.22 -3.12
CA ALA A 163 -28.30 -4.05 -3.15
C ALA A 163 -27.11 -3.27 -3.72
N VAL A 164 -27.32 -2.41 -4.73
CA VAL A 164 -26.29 -1.46 -5.22
C VAL A 164 -25.76 -0.57 -4.10
N ALA A 165 -26.65 -0.06 -3.25
CA ALA A 165 -26.28 0.78 -2.11
C ALA A 165 -25.41 0.02 -1.09
N LYS A 166 -25.77 -1.24 -0.77
CA LYS A 166 -25.02 -2.09 0.16
C LYS A 166 -23.64 -2.48 -0.38
N ILE A 167 -23.58 -2.92 -1.64
CA ILE A 167 -22.31 -3.26 -2.32
C ILE A 167 -21.41 -2.02 -2.34
N GLY A 168 -21.95 -0.88 -2.78
CA GLY A 168 -21.25 0.40 -2.78
C GLY A 168 -20.69 0.79 -1.43
N ALA A 169 -21.51 0.75 -0.37
CA ALA A 169 -21.08 1.09 0.98
C ALA A 169 -19.89 0.24 1.46
N ALA A 170 -19.91 -1.06 1.19
CA ALA A 170 -18.79 -1.96 1.52
C ALA A 170 -17.52 -1.60 0.73
N GLY A 171 -17.68 -1.25 -0.55
CA GLY A 171 -16.60 -0.75 -1.38
C GLY A 171 -15.99 0.55 -0.84
N TYR A 172 -16.82 1.54 -0.50
CA TYR A 172 -16.35 2.81 0.06
C TYR A 172 -15.66 2.61 1.41
N LEU A 173 -16.10 1.64 2.21
CA LEU A 173 -15.41 1.25 3.44
C LEU A 173 -13.98 0.74 3.15
N ALA A 174 -13.81 -0.07 2.11
CA ALA A 174 -12.49 -0.53 1.69
C ALA A 174 -11.61 0.66 1.29
N SER A 175 -12.17 1.57 0.49
CA SER A 175 -11.48 2.78 0.04
C SER A 175 -11.08 3.69 1.20
N PHE A 176 -11.96 3.87 2.18
CA PHE A 176 -11.68 4.62 3.39
C PHE A 176 -10.51 4.01 4.17
N GLY A 177 -10.45 2.68 4.25
CA GLY A 177 -9.32 1.96 4.83
C GLY A 177 -7.97 2.33 4.18
N LEU A 178 -7.91 2.35 2.84
CA LEU A 178 -6.70 2.80 2.12
C LEU A 178 -6.38 4.29 2.38
N GLY A 179 -7.40 5.13 2.48
CA GLY A 179 -7.25 6.53 2.82
C GLY A 179 -6.64 6.71 4.21
N LEU A 180 -7.13 5.99 5.22
CA LEU A 180 -6.57 6.00 6.57
C LEU A 180 -5.10 5.56 6.61
N GLN A 181 -4.71 4.57 5.81
CA GLN A 181 -3.32 4.13 5.71
C GLN A 181 -2.37 5.23 5.23
N SER A 182 -2.87 6.21 4.45
CA SER A 182 -2.08 7.35 3.97
C SER A 182 -1.80 8.41 5.04
N LEU A 183 -2.59 8.45 6.12
CA LEU A 183 -2.55 9.54 7.10
C LEU A 183 -1.42 9.40 8.14
N GLY A 184 -0.88 8.19 8.33
CA GLY A 184 0.05 7.91 9.42
C GLY A 184 1.26 7.06 9.03
N PRO A 185 2.28 6.96 9.90
CA PRO A 185 3.39 6.02 9.72
C PRO A 185 2.90 4.56 9.79
N GLU A 186 3.70 3.63 9.26
CA GLU A 186 3.35 2.20 9.13
C GLU A 186 2.88 1.59 10.46
N ALA A 187 3.50 1.99 11.58
CA ALA A 187 3.13 1.52 12.91
C ALA A 187 2.04 2.36 13.63
N SER A 188 1.43 3.35 12.97
CA SER A 188 0.38 4.15 13.60
C SER A 188 -0.94 3.40 13.70
N ALA A 189 -1.73 3.74 14.72
CA ALA A 189 -3.10 3.26 14.84
C ALA A 189 -3.93 3.51 13.56
N ALA A 190 -3.73 4.65 12.89
CA ALA A 190 -4.38 4.97 11.62
C ALA A 190 -4.04 3.95 10.52
N HIS A 191 -2.78 3.52 10.41
CA HIS A 191 -2.35 2.54 9.42
C HIS A 191 -2.90 1.13 9.73
N VAL A 192 -2.87 0.71 11.00
CA VAL A 192 -3.43 -0.58 11.42
C VAL A 192 -4.95 -0.62 11.23
N LEU A 193 -5.66 0.40 11.69
CA LEU A 193 -7.10 0.52 11.50
C LEU A 193 -7.44 0.59 10.00
N GLY A 194 -6.67 1.34 9.22
CA GLY A 194 -6.84 1.43 7.78
C GLY A 194 -6.70 0.07 7.07
N ASN A 195 -5.76 -0.78 7.49
CA ASN A 195 -5.65 -2.15 6.99
C ASN A 195 -6.87 -3.01 7.36
N ILE A 196 -7.35 -2.92 8.61
CA ILE A 196 -8.55 -3.64 9.06
C ILE A 196 -9.78 -3.23 8.24
N TRP A 197 -10.01 -1.92 8.11
CA TRP A 197 -11.15 -1.38 7.35
C TRP A 197 -11.07 -1.73 5.86
N PHE A 198 -9.87 -1.71 5.27
CA PHE A 198 -9.66 -2.12 3.89
C PHE A 198 -10.05 -3.60 3.69
N LEU A 199 -9.51 -4.51 4.51
CA LEU A 199 -9.78 -5.94 4.41
C LEU A 199 -11.24 -6.27 4.66
N LEU A 200 -11.85 -5.67 5.70
CA LEU A 200 -13.26 -5.88 6.02
C LEU A 200 -14.18 -5.36 4.90
N GLY A 201 -13.92 -4.14 4.40
CA GLY A 201 -14.68 -3.55 3.30
C GLY A 201 -14.57 -4.39 2.03
N ALA A 202 -13.36 -4.81 1.65
CA ALA A 202 -13.13 -5.61 0.46
C ALA A 202 -13.81 -7.00 0.57
N TYR A 203 -13.76 -7.64 1.74
CA TYR A 203 -14.48 -8.88 2.02
C TYR A 203 -16.00 -8.71 1.91
N CYS A 204 -16.57 -7.74 2.63
CA CYS A 204 -17.99 -7.46 2.58
C CYS A 204 -18.45 -7.14 1.15
N HIS A 205 -17.65 -6.36 0.41
CA HIS A 205 -17.95 -6.04 -0.99
C HIS A 205 -18.00 -7.32 -1.83
N ALA A 206 -16.95 -8.15 -1.77
CA ALA A 206 -16.88 -9.39 -2.53
C ALA A 206 -18.03 -10.35 -2.18
N TRP A 207 -18.33 -10.52 -0.89
CA TRP A 207 -19.39 -11.41 -0.41
C TRP A 207 -20.78 -10.94 -0.85
N ILE A 208 -21.11 -9.65 -0.66
CA ILE A 208 -22.42 -9.11 -1.06
C ILE A 208 -22.55 -9.14 -2.59
N PHE A 209 -21.50 -8.77 -3.32
CA PHE A 209 -21.49 -8.84 -4.77
C PHE A 209 -21.77 -10.27 -5.24
N GLU A 210 -21.05 -11.26 -4.71
CA GLU A 210 -21.21 -12.65 -5.13
C GLU A 210 -22.61 -13.18 -4.86
N ALA A 211 -23.21 -12.82 -3.72
CA ALA A 211 -24.58 -13.21 -3.37
C ALA A 211 -25.64 -12.67 -4.36
N HIS A 212 -25.38 -11.55 -5.03
CA HIS A 212 -26.35 -10.91 -5.94
C HIS A 212 -26.00 -11.08 -7.42
N PHE A 213 -24.72 -11.25 -7.76
CA PHE A 213 -24.22 -11.16 -9.14
C PHE A 213 -23.78 -12.51 -9.73
N SER A 214 -23.45 -13.51 -8.90
CA SER A 214 -22.91 -14.80 -9.38
C SER A 214 -23.85 -15.56 -10.33
N GLY A 215 -25.16 -15.48 -10.11
CA GLY A 215 -26.15 -16.12 -10.98
C GLY A 215 -26.24 -15.51 -12.38
N HIS A 216 -26.06 -14.19 -12.51
CA HIS A 216 -26.15 -13.48 -13.78
C HIS A 216 -24.86 -13.60 -14.60
N LEU A 217 -23.69 -13.61 -13.94
CA LEU A 217 -22.39 -13.71 -14.63
C LEU A 217 -22.20 -15.03 -15.37
N CYS A 218 -22.76 -16.14 -14.89
CA CYS A 218 -22.59 -17.46 -15.48
C CYS A 218 -23.04 -17.57 -16.95
N GLN A 219 -23.79 -16.59 -17.46
CA GLN A 219 -24.32 -16.60 -18.82
C GLN A 219 -23.43 -15.86 -19.85
N CYS A 220 -22.46 -15.06 -19.40
CA CYS A 220 -21.54 -14.34 -20.29
C CYS A 220 -20.44 -15.26 -20.86
N LEU A 221 -20.11 -15.08 -22.15
CA LEU A 221 -19.06 -15.87 -22.83
C LEU A 221 -17.68 -15.66 -22.18
N LEU A 222 -17.34 -14.43 -21.79
CA LEU A 222 -16.11 -14.16 -21.05
C LEU A 222 -16.10 -14.87 -19.70
N ALA A 223 -17.24 -14.89 -19.00
CA ALA A 223 -17.37 -15.56 -17.71
C ALA A 223 -17.23 -17.09 -17.80
N GLN A 224 -17.57 -17.66 -18.96
CA GLN A 224 -17.36 -19.06 -19.28
C GLN A 224 -15.92 -19.37 -19.65
N SER A 225 -15.10 -18.37 -19.99
CA SER A 225 -13.68 -18.57 -20.32
C SER A 225 -12.90 -19.13 -19.13
N TRP A 226 -11.87 -19.93 -19.43
CA TRP A 226 -11.01 -20.53 -18.41
C TRP A 226 -10.32 -19.47 -17.54
N PHE A 227 -9.79 -18.41 -18.17
CA PHE A 227 -9.10 -17.31 -17.48
C PHE A 227 -10.00 -16.61 -16.47
N PHE A 228 -11.26 -16.36 -16.84
CA PHE A 228 -12.19 -15.68 -15.96
C PHE A 228 -12.60 -16.56 -14.77
N ARG A 229 -12.87 -17.84 -14.99
CA ARG A 229 -13.14 -18.79 -13.90
C ARG A 229 -11.97 -18.87 -12.92
N GLN A 230 -10.74 -18.91 -13.43
CA GLN A 230 -9.56 -18.84 -12.57
C GLN A 230 -9.52 -17.52 -11.77
N GLY A 231 -9.80 -16.39 -12.40
CA GLY A 231 -9.91 -15.09 -11.72
C GLY A 231 -10.93 -15.10 -10.58
N LEU A 232 -12.14 -15.61 -10.83
CA LEU A 232 -13.19 -15.76 -9.82
C LEU A 232 -12.79 -16.73 -8.69
N MET A 233 -12.18 -17.87 -9.01
CA MET A 233 -11.71 -18.82 -7.99
C MET A 233 -10.63 -18.22 -7.12
N HIS A 234 -9.66 -17.50 -7.70
CA HIS A 234 -8.63 -16.80 -6.93
C HIS A 234 -9.24 -15.71 -6.07
N ARG A 235 -10.20 -14.95 -6.63
CA ARG A 235 -10.98 -13.95 -5.90
C ARG A 235 -11.68 -14.58 -4.68
N GLN A 236 -12.41 -15.66 -4.87
CA GLN A 236 -13.11 -16.38 -3.80
C GLN A 236 -12.13 -16.94 -2.76
N LEU A 237 -11.06 -17.61 -3.17
CA LEU A 237 -10.04 -18.18 -2.29
C LEU A 237 -9.41 -17.09 -1.42
N LEU A 238 -9.09 -15.95 -2.03
CA LEU A 238 -8.52 -14.82 -1.33
C LEU A 238 -9.57 -14.19 -0.38
N PHE A 239 -10.77 -13.87 -0.84
CA PHE A 239 -11.74 -13.21 0.04
C PHE A 239 -12.25 -14.13 1.16
N SER A 240 -12.34 -15.44 0.94
CA SER A 240 -12.68 -16.39 2.00
C SER A 240 -11.56 -16.61 3.01
N GLY A 241 -10.28 -16.50 2.61
CA GLY A 241 -9.14 -16.79 3.49
C GLY A 241 -8.58 -15.59 4.26
N ALA A 242 -8.52 -14.39 3.66
CA ALA A 242 -7.80 -13.28 4.28
C ALA A 242 -8.43 -12.56 5.45
N PRO A 243 -9.75 -12.41 5.59
CA PRO A 243 -10.30 -11.78 6.78
C PRO A 243 -9.85 -12.57 8.01
N TYR A 244 -9.85 -13.91 7.90
CA TYR A 244 -9.33 -14.79 8.93
C TYR A 244 -7.82 -14.66 9.08
N ALA A 245 -7.04 -14.71 7.99
CA ALA A 245 -5.59 -14.57 8.09
C ALA A 245 -5.17 -13.22 8.71
N GLY A 246 -5.75 -12.11 8.25
CA GLY A 246 -5.49 -10.76 8.75
C GLY A 246 -5.93 -10.56 10.19
N CYS A 247 -7.16 -10.96 10.55
CA CYS A 247 -7.63 -10.85 11.93
C CYS A 247 -6.85 -11.76 12.89
N PHE A 248 -6.59 -13.01 12.49
CA PHE A 248 -5.81 -13.95 13.29
C PHE A 248 -4.37 -13.45 13.49
N PHE A 249 -3.79 -12.84 12.47
CA PHE A 249 -2.45 -12.30 12.53
C PHE A 249 -2.38 -11.03 13.39
N ILE A 250 -3.35 -10.12 13.29
CA ILE A 250 -3.44 -8.94 14.17
C ILE A 250 -3.61 -9.37 15.63
N LEU A 251 -4.52 -10.31 15.91
CA LEU A 251 -4.71 -10.86 17.25
C LEU A 251 -3.46 -11.56 17.78
N PHE A 252 -2.76 -12.30 16.92
CA PHE A 252 -1.49 -12.93 17.24
C PHE A 252 -0.42 -11.89 17.59
N VAL A 253 -0.28 -10.82 16.80
CA VAL A 253 0.67 -9.73 17.04
C VAL A 253 0.37 -9.01 18.34
N VAL A 254 -0.88 -8.60 18.58
CA VAL A 254 -1.30 -7.91 19.82
C VAL A 254 -1.09 -8.79 21.06
N ARG A 255 -1.50 -10.07 21.00
CA ARG A 255 -1.33 -11.01 22.11
C ARG A 255 0.15 -11.29 22.40
N ARG A 256 0.95 -11.43 21.34
CA ARG A 256 2.39 -11.70 21.45
C ARG A 256 3.15 -10.48 21.96
N GLU A 257 2.79 -9.27 21.53
CA GLU A 257 3.35 -8.02 22.04
C GLU A 257 3.12 -7.90 23.55
N ARG A 258 1.88 -8.09 24.01
CA ARG A 258 1.54 -8.06 25.44
C ARG A 258 2.38 -9.05 26.24
N ASN A 259 2.52 -10.29 25.75
CA ASN A 259 3.32 -11.31 26.41
C ASN A 259 4.83 -11.00 26.42
N LEU A 260 5.36 -10.42 25.33
CA LEU A 260 6.76 -9.99 25.23
C LEU A 260 7.04 -8.85 26.20
N ARG A 261 6.16 -7.84 26.26
CA ARG A 261 6.30 -6.68 27.14
C ARG A 261 6.36 -7.12 28.62
N VAL A 262 5.45 -8.01 29.04
CA VAL A 262 5.48 -8.62 30.38
C VAL A 262 6.79 -9.37 30.67
N ARG A 263 7.30 -10.14 29.70
CA ARG A 263 8.55 -10.89 29.87
C ARG A 263 9.77 -9.97 29.92
N MET A 264 9.79 -8.90 29.14
CA MET A 264 10.89 -7.93 29.12
C MET A 264 10.93 -7.08 30.38
N GLU A 265 9.76 -6.63 30.86
CA GLU A 265 9.62 -5.94 32.15
C GLU A 265 10.11 -6.83 33.30
N ALA A 266 9.73 -8.12 33.29
CA ALA A 266 10.22 -9.10 34.26
C ALA A 266 11.74 -9.33 34.18
N ALA A 267 12.32 -9.25 32.98
CA ALA A 267 13.75 -9.44 32.74
C ALA A 267 14.59 -8.16 32.91
N LYS A 268 13.96 -6.99 33.19
CA LYS A 268 14.61 -5.67 33.18
C LYS A 268 15.40 -5.37 31.90
N MET A 269 14.98 -5.95 30.78
CA MET A 269 15.61 -5.68 29.48
C MET A 269 15.07 -4.38 28.90
N ASP A 270 15.91 -3.67 28.16
CA ASP A 270 15.53 -2.43 27.50
C ASP A 270 14.45 -2.70 26.45
N VAL A 271 13.23 -2.20 26.71
CA VAL A 271 11.98 -2.63 26.05
C VAL A 271 11.88 -2.10 24.62
N GLU A 272 12.50 -0.96 24.33
CA GLU A 272 12.37 -0.26 23.05
C GLU A 272 12.98 -1.02 21.87
N TYR A 273 14.16 -1.63 22.05
CA TYR A 273 14.90 -2.22 20.92
C TYR A 273 14.30 -3.54 20.41
N SER A 274 13.68 -4.33 21.29
CA SER A 274 13.08 -5.61 20.90
C SER A 274 11.70 -5.42 20.27
N LEU A 275 10.89 -4.47 20.77
CA LEU A 275 9.57 -4.21 20.17
C LEU A 275 9.67 -3.82 18.70
N GLU A 276 10.69 -3.05 18.32
CA GLU A 276 10.88 -2.62 16.94
C GLU A 276 11.15 -3.81 16.00
N VAL A 277 12.03 -4.75 16.38
CA VAL A 277 12.29 -5.93 15.55
C VAL A 277 11.09 -6.87 15.51
N PHE A 278 10.40 -7.07 16.65
CA PHE A 278 9.32 -8.05 16.78
C PHE A 278 7.98 -7.59 16.20
N LEU A 279 7.67 -6.29 16.18
CA LEU A 279 6.43 -5.77 15.60
C LEU A 279 6.55 -5.46 14.10
N VAL A 280 7.73 -5.04 13.66
CA VAL A 280 7.91 -4.54 12.29
C VAL A 280 7.83 -5.67 11.26
N GLU A 281 8.40 -6.85 11.52
CA GLU A 281 8.31 -7.97 10.57
C GLU A 281 6.87 -8.46 10.32
N PRO A 282 6.06 -8.72 11.36
CA PRO A 282 4.66 -9.04 11.18
C PRO A 282 3.89 -7.93 10.45
N LEU A 283 4.14 -6.67 10.81
CA LEU A 283 3.44 -5.54 10.19
C LEU A 283 3.81 -5.40 8.70
N ARG A 284 5.06 -5.66 8.33
CA ARG A 284 5.51 -5.77 6.93
C ARG A 284 4.84 -6.93 6.20
N PHE A 285 4.66 -8.08 6.85
CA PHE A 285 3.93 -9.19 6.26
C PHE A 285 2.47 -8.82 5.98
N CYS A 286 1.78 -8.19 6.95
CA CYS A 286 0.43 -7.66 6.75
C CYS A 286 0.35 -6.67 5.61
N GLN A 287 1.33 -5.77 5.47
CA GLN A 287 1.39 -4.82 4.36
C GLN A 287 1.56 -5.52 3.02
N ARG A 288 2.46 -6.50 2.92
CA ARG A 288 2.62 -7.30 1.68
C ARG A 288 1.34 -8.05 1.33
N LEU A 289 0.67 -8.60 2.34
CA LEU A 289 -0.62 -9.25 2.15
C LEU A 289 -1.67 -8.24 1.67
N ALA A 290 -1.81 -7.10 2.35
CA ALA A 290 -2.71 -6.02 1.97
C ALA A 290 -2.45 -5.53 0.53
N LEU A 291 -1.18 -5.42 0.13
CA LEU A 291 -0.80 -5.09 -1.24
C LEU A 291 -1.31 -6.11 -2.27
N VAL A 292 -1.10 -7.40 -2.01
CA VAL A 292 -1.65 -8.47 -2.87
C VAL A 292 -3.17 -8.38 -2.94
N TYR A 293 -3.84 -8.08 -1.83
CA TYR A 293 -5.29 -7.85 -1.80
C TYR A 293 -5.72 -6.67 -2.63
N ILE A 294 -5.02 -5.53 -2.53
CA ILE A 294 -5.28 -4.35 -3.34
C ILE A 294 -5.20 -4.73 -4.82
N MET A 295 -4.15 -5.44 -5.24
CA MET A 295 -4.00 -5.86 -6.64
C MET A 295 -5.13 -6.75 -7.11
N VAL A 296 -5.46 -7.79 -6.34
CA VAL A 296 -6.50 -8.74 -6.69
C VAL A 296 -7.85 -8.03 -6.73
N TYR A 297 -8.13 -7.17 -5.76
CA TYR A 297 -9.36 -6.40 -5.70
C TYR A 297 -9.51 -5.47 -6.92
N PHE A 298 -8.48 -4.71 -7.27
CA PHE A 298 -8.50 -3.88 -8.49
C PHE A 298 -8.62 -4.71 -9.78
N ALA A 299 -7.92 -5.85 -9.88
CA ALA A 299 -8.03 -6.73 -11.02
C ALA A 299 -9.45 -7.29 -11.18
N THR A 300 -10.15 -7.57 -10.07
CA THR A 300 -11.52 -8.08 -10.11
C THR A 300 -12.52 -7.05 -10.63
N TYR A 301 -12.35 -5.76 -10.34
CA TYR A 301 -13.20 -4.73 -10.96
C TYR A 301 -12.94 -4.54 -12.45
N ALA A 302 -11.69 -4.71 -12.90
CA ALA A 302 -11.40 -4.68 -14.33
C ALA A 302 -12.15 -5.81 -15.05
N MET A 303 -12.19 -7.00 -14.43
CA MET A 303 -12.99 -8.13 -14.91
C MET A 303 -14.49 -7.83 -14.91
N ASP A 304 -15.04 -7.31 -13.80
CA ASP A 304 -16.46 -6.99 -13.67
C ASP A 304 -16.91 -5.92 -14.69
N LEU A 305 -16.09 -4.88 -14.89
CA LEU A 305 -16.32 -3.84 -15.91
C LEU A 305 -16.25 -4.40 -17.33
N TRP A 306 -15.37 -5.37 -17.61
CA TRP A 306 -15.29 -5.97 -18.93
C TRP A 306 -16.55 -6.75 -19.30
N ILE A 307 -17.13 -7.46 -18.33
CA ILE A 307 -18.41 -8.16 -18.53
C ILE A 307 -19.54 -7.17 -18.80
N ALA A 308 -19.58 -6.06 -18.06
CA ALA A 308 -20.58 -5.02 -18.31
C ALA A 308 -20.43 -4.37 -19.69
N PHE A 309 -19.26 -4.43 -20.33
CA PHE A 309 -19.09 -4.00 -21.72
C PHE A 309 -19.46 -5.06 -22.75
N GLU A 310 -19.53 -6.34 -22.38
CA GLU A 310 -20.03 -7.40 -23.28
C GLU A 310 -21.55 -7.45 -23.36
N TYR A 311 -22.25 -7.02 -22.30
CA TYR A 311 -23.70 -6.92 -22.24
C TYR A 311 -24.22 -5.58 -22.77
#